data_AF-A0A7T5E5R7-F1
#
_entry.id   AF-A0A7T5E5R7-F1
#
_cell.length_a   1.000
_cell.length_b   1.000
_cell.length_c   1.000
_cell.angle_alpha   90.00
_cell.angle_beta   90.00
_cell.angle_gamma   90.00
#
_symmetry.space_group_name_H-M   'P 1'
#
loop_
_entity.id
_entity.type
_entity.pdbx_description
1 polymer ?
#
loop_
_entity_poly.entity_id
_entity_poly.type
_entity_poly.pdbx_seq_one_letter_code
_entity_poly.pdbx_strand_id
1 'polypeptide(L)'
;MMVDLLLMTSLGFLGSFGHCLGMCGPLTVAFSLGAGVGEHPNRWAALRFHLLLNGGRMASYALVGGLIGGLGSVLVAGGHMAGVGSDLRRAMALLTGGLLVWFGLMQVSPGLLPRLPFVHPLQGQALHQRLMQAMGKVADGRHWWTPAALGLVWGLVPCGFLYAAQLKAAETTQATAGALTMLAFGLGTLPMMVGIGFSASWLSQDRRSQLFRLGGWITLIIGLITLTRTGDAMTDYGGYASLALLMLALVARPLSRVWPGPMRYRRGLGVGAFVLGLAHAVQMVHHSWQGNLNAIWFMLPAHQWGVLAGVMTLTLLFPLALTSRNDLQRWLGSAWRTLHLLSLPALGLGLTHGLLMGASPSRWLPTSPGQWWRAGCLLALGLGVVLVRSRRFWTWLALEKYYGAPKPIPPTHADPTPKPHR
;
A
#
# COMPACT_ATOMS: atom_id res chain seq x y z
N MET A 1 -2.08 16.78 -27.91
CA MET A 1 -1.80 15.41 -28.42
C MET A 1 -0.30 15.07 -28.40
N MET A 2 0.58 15.73 -29.17
CA MET A 2 2.00 15.34 -29.21
C MET A 2 2.71 15.50 -27.85
N VAL A 3 2.46 16.61 -27.14
CA VAL A 3 2.98 16.83 -25.78
C VAL A 3 2.41 15.80 -24.80
N ASP A 4 1.12 15.46 -24.87
CA ASP A 4 0.50 14.45 -24.00
C ASP A 4 1.12 13.06 -24.20
N LEU A 5 1.38 12.67 -25.46
CA LEU A 5 2.03 11.39 -25.79
C LEU A 5 3.46 11.35 -25.24
N LEU A 6 4.21 12.46 -25.36
CA LEU A 6 5.56 12.57 -24.81
C LEU A 6 5.54 12.49 -23.28
N LEU A 7 4.61 13.19 -22.63
CA LEU A 7 4.41 13.12 -21.18
C LEU A 7 4.07 11.70 -20.71
N MET A 8 3.21 10.98 -21.44
CA MET A 8 2.86 9.60 -21.09
C MET A 8 4.00 8.62 -21.35
N THR A 9 4.79 8.85 -22.40
CA THR A 9 6.02 8.08 -22.63
C THR A 9 7.02 8.30 -21.50
N SER A 10 7.22 9.55 -21.08
CA SER A 10 8.07 9.91 -19.93
C SER A 10 7.53 9.32 -18.63
N LEU A 11 6.21 9.34 -18.41
CA LEU A 11 5.57 8.71 -17.26
C LEU A 11 5.80 7.20 -17.26
N GLY A 12 5.68 6.54 -18.42
CA GLY A 12 5.98 5.12 -18.58
C GLY A 12 7.45 4.80 -18.29
N PHE A 13 8.37 5.61 -18.82
CA PHE A 13 9.81 5.43 -18.63
C PHE A 13 10.22 5.65 -17.17
N LEU A 14 9.93 6.82 -16.62
CA LEU A 14 10.28 7.20 -15.24
C LEU A 14 9.51 6.37 -14.21
N GLY A 15 8.23 6.09 -14.45
CA GLY A 15 7.42 5.24 -13.57
C GLY A 15 7.87 3.78 -13.60
N SER A 16 8.54 3.33 -14.67
CA SER A 16 9.15 2.00 -14.71
C SER A 16 10.39 1.88 -13.83
N PHE A 17 11.07 3.00 -13.54
CA PHE A 17 12.15 3.02 -12.58
C PHE A 17 11.62 2.77 -11.16
N GLY A 18 12.18 1.75 -10.52
CA GLY A 18 11.82 1.33 -9.17
C GLY A 18 10.50 0.57 -9.04
N HIS A 19 9.38 1.10 -9.56
CA HIS A 19 8.08 0.46 -9.39
C HIS A 19 7.90 -0.78 -10.25
N CYS A 20 7.99 -0.65 -11.57
CA CYS A 20 7.95 -1.83 -12.43
C CYS A 20 9.18 -2.72 -12.20
N LEU A 21 10.34 -2.14 -11.87
CA LEU A 21 11.51 -2.90 -11.40
C LEU A 21 11.20 -3.82 -10.19
N GLY A 22 10.55 -3.30 -9.16
CA GLY A 22 10.22 -4.05 -7.95
C GLY A 22 9.05 -5.00 -8.13
N MET A 23 7.93 -4.52 -8.66
CA MET A 23 6.69 -5.30 -8.72
C MET A 23 6.58 -6.17 -9.97
N CYS A 24 6.91 -5.61 -11.13
CA CYS A 24 6.78 -6.29 -12.42
C CYS A 24 8.01 -7.18 -12.73
N GLY A 25 9.20 -6.81 -12.24
CA GLY A 25 10.45 -7.54 -12.43
C GLY A 25 10.46 -9.00 -11.94
N PRO A 26 10.01 -9.32 -10.71
CA PRO A 26 9.94 -10.70 -10.25
C PRO A 26 9.03 -11.58 -11.11
N LEU A 27 7.93 -11.04 -11.63
CA LEU A 27 6.98 -11.75 -12.48
C LEU A 27 7.57 -12.04 -13.87
N THR A 28 8.22 -11.06 -14.49
CA THR A 28 8.86 -11.25 -15.80
C THR A 28 9.99 -12.29 -15.73
N VAL A 29 10.73 -12.32 -14.61
CA VAL A 29 11.77 -13.32 -14.35
C VAL A 29 11.17 -14.69 -14.08
N ALA A 30 10.09 -14.78 -13.30
CA ALA A 30 9.41 -16.04 -13.05
C ALA A 30 8.85 -16.67 -14.35
N PHE A 31 8.26 -15.87 -15.23
CA PHE A 31 7.78 -16.35 -16.54
C PHE A 31 8.92 -16.79 -17.46
N SER A 32 10.05 -16.06 -17.46
CA SER A 32 11.24 -16.43 -18.25
C SER A 32 11.86 -17.75 -17.76
N LEU A 33 11.95 -17.96 -16.45
CA LEU A 33 12.44 -19.21 -15.86
C LEU A 33 11.49 -20.38 -16.10
N GLY A 34 10.17 -20.18 -15.92
CA GLY A 34 9.16 -21.21 -16.17
C GLY A 34 9.10 -21.65 -17.64
N ALA A 35 9.40 -20.75 -18.58
CA ALA A 35 9.48 -21.06 -20.01
C ALA A 35 10.81 -21.71 -20.45
N GLY A 36 11.72 -22.04 -19.53
CA GLY A 36 13.02 -22.69 -19.83
C GLY A 36 14.03 -21.76 -20.50
N VAL A 37 13.80 -20.44 -20.53
CA VAL A 37 14.72 -19.47 -21.16
C VAL A 37 16.05 -19.38 -20.39
N GLY A 38 16.05 -19.72 -19.10
CA GLY A 38 17.26 -19.79 -18.27
C GLY A 38 18.18 -20.98 -18.55
N GLU A 39 17.69 -22.02 -19.23
CA GLU A 39 18.46 -23.25 -19.54
C GLU A 39 19.16 -23.18 -20.91
N HIS A 40 18.72 -22.29 -21.80
CA HIS A 40 19.29 -22.13 -23.13
C HIS A 40 20.24 -20.91 -23.19
N PRO A 41 21.51 -21.06 -23.61
CA PRO A 41 22.48 -19.96 -23.70
C PRO A 41 22.19 -18.93 -24.81
N ASN A 42 21.10 -19.08 -25.57
CA ASN A 42 20.80 -18.23 -26.71
C ASN A 42 20.16 -16.89 -26.29
N ARG A 43 20.98 -15.83 -26.28
CA ARG A 43 20.58 -14.45 -25.95
C ARG A 43 19.42 -13.94 -26.81
N TRP A 44 19.31 -14.40 -28.06
CA TRP A 44 18.22 -14.03 -28.96
C TRP A 44 16.87 -14.62 -28.54
N ALA A 45 16.86 -15.83 -27.99
CA ALA A 45 15.65 -16.47 -27.50
C ALA A 45 15.09 -15.72 -26.28
N ALA A 46 15.97 -15.28 -25.37
CA ALA A 46 15.59 -14.48 -24.21
C ALA A 46 15.05 -13.10 -24.60
N LEU A 47 15.73 -12.40 -25.52
CA LEU A 47 15.27 -11.10 -26.01
C LEU A 47 13.92 -11.23 -26.71
N ARG A 48 13.75 -12.23 -27.58
CA ARG A 48 12.48 -12.52 -28.27
C ARG A 48 11.36 -12.80 -27.28
N PHE A 49 11.61 -13.59 -26.23
CA PHE A 49 10.62 -13.86 -25.18
C PHE A 49 10.14 -12.57 -24.51
N HIS A 50 11.06 -11.71 -24.07
CA HIS A 50 10.72 -10.47 -23.39
C HIS A 50 10.07 -9.43 -24.31
N LEU A 51 10.43 -9.39 -25.59
CA LEU A 51 9.76 -8.54 -26.58
C LEU A 51 8.33 -9.00 -26.84
N LEU A 52 8.10 -10.32 -26.99
CA LEU A 52 6.75 -10.87 -27.16
C LEU A 52 5.89 -10.64 -25.92
N LEU A 53 6.45 -10.84 -24.72
CA LEU A 53 5.79 -10.58 -23.45
C LEU A 53 5.36 -9.12 -23.30
N ASN A 54 6.26 -8.17 -23.58
CA ASN A 54 5.92 -6.75 -23.52
C ASN A 54 5.01 -6.31 -24.67
N GLY A 55 5.11 -6.94 -25.84
CA GLY A 55 4.19 -6.72 -26.97
C GLY A 55 2.75 -7.07 -26.60
N GLY A 56 2.54 -8.22 -25.92
CA GLY A 56 1.24 -8.58 -25.38
C GLY A 56 0.72 -7.58 -24.35
N ARG A 57 1.60 -7.11 -23.45
CA ARG A 57 1.26 -6.10 -22.45
C ARG A 57 0.85 -4.76 -23.08
N MET A 58 1.56 -4.31 -24.11
CA MET A 58 1.22 -3.10 -24.85
C MET A 58 -0.11 -3.23 -25.59
N ALA A 59 -0.39 -4.39 -26.20
CA ALA A 59 -1.67 -4.65 -26.84
C ALA A 59 -2.83 -4.58 -25.82
N SER A 60 -2.65 -5.17 -24.63
CA SER A 60 -3.63 -5.04 -23.54
C SER A 60 -3.85 -3.58 -23.11
N TYR A 61 -2.77 -2.80 -22.98
CA TYR A 61 -2.86 -1.38 -22.65
C TYR A 61 -3.61 -0.57 -23.71
N ALA A 62 -3.31 -0.81 -24.99
CA ALA A 62 -3.98 -0.16 -26.12
C ALA A 62 -5.48 -0.48 -26.13
N LEU A 63 -5.84 -1.76 -25.96
CA LEU A 63 -7.24 -2.21 -25.94
C LEU A 63 -8.02 -1.56 -24.80
N VAL A 64 -7.48 -1.63 -23.58
CA VAL A 64 -8.12 -1.00 -22.41
C VAL A 64 -8.20 0.51 -22.56
N GLY A 65 -7.15 1.15 -23.09
CA GLY A 65 -7.13 2.59 -23.38
C GLY A 65 -8.17 3.01 -24.39
N GLY A 66 -8.37 2.22 -25.44
CA GLY A 66 -9.39 2.49 -26.45
C GLY A 66 -10.80 2.31 -25.91
N LEU A 67 -11.05 1.26 -25.11
CA LEU A 67 -12.33 1.05 -24.45
C LEU A 67 -12.67 2.19 -23.49
N ILE A 68 -11.75 2.54 -22.58
CA ILE A 68 -11.97 3.60 -21.59
C ILE A 68 -12.04 4.98 -22.26
N GLY A 69 -11.20 5.25 -23.26
CA GLY A 69 -11.26 6.50 -24.03
C GLY A 69 -12.58 6.66 -24.80
N GLY A 70 -13.10 5.58 -25.39
CA GLY A 70 -14.41 5.57 -26.03
C GLY A 70 -15.56 5.81 -25.04
N LEU A 71 -15.54 5.11 -23.91
CA LEU A 71 -16.52 5.27 -22.82
C LEU A 71 -16.40 6.62 -22.08
N GLY A 72 -15.25 7.29 -22.19
CA GLY A 72 -14.98 8.58 -21.57
C GLY A 72 -15.97 9.66 -22.01
N SER A 73 -16.42 9.62 -23.26
CA SER A 73 -17.45 10.52 -23.80
C SER A 73 -18.78 10.42 -23.03
N VAL A 74 -19.22 9.21 -22.68
CA VAL A 74 -20.45 8.93 -21.93
C VAL A 74 -20.31 9.34 -20.47
N LEU A 75 -19.15 9.09 -19.87
CA LEU A 75 -18.85 9.41 -18.47
C LEU A 75 -18.69 10.93 -18.20
N VAL A 76 -18.17 11.67 -19.18
CA VAL A 76 -18.13 13.14 -19.14
C VAL A 76 -19.53 13.72 -19.36
N ALA A 77 -20.31 13.17 -20.29
CA ALA A 77 -21.71 13.56 -20.50
C ALA A 77 -22.62 13.28 -19.29
N GLY A 78 -22.33 12.21 -18.52
CA GLY A 78 -23.04 11.86 -17.29
C GLY A 78 -22.61 12.63 -16.04
N GLY A 79 -21.73 13.64 -16.14
CA GLY A 79 -21.30 14.48 -15.01
C GLY A 79 -20.40 13.80 -13.97
N HIS A 80 -20.19 12.48 -14.04
CA HIS A 80 -19.40 11.71 -13.08
C HIS A 80 -17.87 11.88 -13.22
N MET A 81 -17.38 12.37 -14.37
CA MET A 81 -15.96 12.66 -14.62
C MET A 81 -15.62 14.16 -14.74
N ALA A 82 -16.60 15.05 -14.58
CA ALA A 82 -16.39 16.49 -14.75
C ALA A 82 -15.77 17.13 -13.49
N GLY A 83 -14.48 16.90 -13.26
CA GLY A 83 -13.70 17.70 -12.32
C GLY A 83 -12.33 17.13 -11.97
N VAL A 84 -11.31 17.98 -12.03
CA VAL A 84 -9.94 17.76 -11.52
C VAL A 84 -9.92 17.41 -10.02
N GLY A 85 -11.05 17.54 -9.31
CA GLY A 85 -11.26 17.17 -7.91
C GLY A 85 -12.31 16.08 -7.63
N SER A 86 -12.70 15.22 -8.59
CA SER A 86 -13.74 14.21 -8.34
C SER A 86 -13.34 13.21 -7.24
N ASP A 87 -14.29 12.86 -6.37
CA ASP A 87 -14.07 11.91 -5.27
C ASP A 87 -13.66 10.51 -5.76
N LEU A 88 -14.03 10.15 -7.00
CA LEU A 88 -13.61 8.92 -7.65
C LEU A 88 -12.11 8.92 -7.96
N ARG A 89 -11.57 10.00 -8.54
CA ARG A 89 -10.13 10.14 -8.81
C ARG A 89 -9.32 10.10 -7.51
N ARG A 90 -9.85 10.72 -6.45
CA ARG A 90 -9.27 10.68 -5.11
C ARG A 90 -9.29 9.28 -4.51
N ALA A 91 -10.43 8.59 -4.55
CA ALA A 91 -10.57 7.22 -4.05
C ALA A 91 -9.62 6.25 -4.78
N MET A 92 -9.49 6.38 -6.11
CA MET A 92 -8.55 5.57 -6.89
C MET A 92 -7.08 5.88 -6.56
N ALA A 93 -6.74 7.16 -6.37
CA ALA A 93 -5.39 7.56 -5.97
C ALA A 93 -5.02 7.07 -4.56
N LEU A 94 -5.94 7.15 -3.60
CA LEU A 94 -5.77 6.63 -2.24
C LEU A 94 -5.64 5.11 -2.22
N LEU A 95 -6.55 4.41 -2.92
CA LEU A 95 -6.51 2.96 -3.05
C LEU A 95 -5.18 2.53 -3.66
N THR A 96 -4.73 3.23 -4.71
CA THR A 96 -3.52 2.84 -5.39
C THR A 96 -2.25 3.21 -4.63
N GLY A 97 -2.17 4.41 -4.06
CA GLY A 97 -1.06 4.81 -3.19
C GLY A 97 -0.92 3.86 -2.00
N GLY A 98 -2.04 3.49 -1.37
CA GLY A 98 -2.06 2.48 -0.29
C GLY A 98 -1.59 1.10 -0.75
N LEU A 99 -2.06 0.64 -1.92
CA LEU A 99 -1.65 -0.64 -2.51
C LEU A 99 -0.14 -0.65 -2.86
N LEU A 100 0.40 0.48 -3.36
CA LEU A 100 1.82 0.64 -3.65
C LEU A 100 2.68 0.61 -2.38
N VAL A 101 2.28 1.33 -1.34
CA VAL A 101 2.94 1.28 -0.02
C VAL A 101 2.91 -0.14 0.52
N TRP A 102 1.77 -0.84 0.41
CA TRP A 102 1.63 -2.23 0.82
C TRP A 102 2.58 -3.17 0.08
N PHE A 103 2.57 -3.14 -1.27
CA PHE A 103 3.44 -3.98 -2.08
C PHE A 103 4.92 -3.66 -1.88
N GLY A 104 5.28 -2.38 -1.74
CA GLY A 104 6.64 -1.96 -1.42
C GLY A 104 7.10 -2.52 -0.06
N LEU A 105 6.25 -2.43 0.97
CA LEU A 105 6.57 -2.93 2.31
C LEU A 105 6.70 -4.46 2.35
N MET A 106 5.86 -5.20 1.61
CA MET A 106 5.98 -6.65 1.44
C MET A 106 7.29 -7.07 0.77
N GLN A 107 7.73 -6.32 -0.25
CA GLN A 107 8.97 -6.62 -0.97
C GLN A 107 10.23 -6.28 -0.15
N VAL A 108 10.20 -5.17 0.59
CA VAL A 108 11.31 -4.73 1.45
C VAL A 108 11.51 -5.68 2.63
N SER A 109 10.42 -6.15 3.23
CA SER A 109 10.48 -7.06 4.37
C SER A 109 9.41 -8.15 4.27
N PRO A 110 9.72 -9.28 3.61
CA PRO A 110 8.77 -10.38 3.40
C PRO A 110 8.26 -11.06 4.68
N GLY A 111 8.81 -10.72 5.85
CA GLY A 111 8.36 -11.20 7.17
C GLY A 111 7.62 -10.17 8.04
N LEU A 112 7.48 -8.92 7.56
CA LEU A 112 6.84 -7.82 8.31
C LEU A 112 5.31 -7.85 8.23
N LEU A 113 4.80 -8.34 7.10
CA LEU A 113 3.39 -8.44 6.77
C LEU A 113 3.09 -9.88 6.30
N PRO A 114 2.05 -10.55 6.81
CA PRO A 114 1.59 -11.81 6.21
C PRO A 114 1.11 -11.54 4.78
N ARG A 115 1.13 -12.56 3.93
CA ARG A 115 0.48 -12.50 2.60
C ARG A 115 -1.00 -12.20 2.78
N LEU A 116 -1.55 -11.18 2.10
CA LEU A 116 -2.96 -10.78 2.21
C LEU A 116 -3.89 -11.99 1.97
N PRO A 117 -4.91 -12.23 2.79
CA PRO A 117 -5.92 -13.24 2.55
C PRO A 117 -7.16 -12.57 1.94
N PHE A 118 -7.12 -11.30 1.52
CA PHE A 118 -8.26 -10.63 0.92
C PHE A 118 -8.47 -11.06 -0.55
N VAL A 119 -7.49 -11.75 -1.13
CA VAL A 119 -7.66 -12.62 -2.30
C VAL A 119 -8.22 -14.02 -1.94
N HIS A 120 -8.39 -14.32 -0.65
CA HIS A 120 -8.82 -15.61 -0.13
C HIS A 120 -10.34 -15.79 0.08
N PRO A 121 -11.24 -14.77 0.02
CA PRO A 121 -12.66 -15.05 -0.19
C PRO A 121 -12.91 -15.61 -1.59
N LEU A 122 -12.00 -15.34 -2.54
CA LEU A 122 -12.00 -15.89 -3.90
C LEU A 122 -11.28 -17.24 -4.04
N GLN A 123 -10.59 -17.72 -2.99
CA GLN A 123 -10.05 -19.10 -3.01
C GLN A 123 -11.16 -20.17 -2.90
N GLY A 124 -12.39 -19.77 -2.57
CA GLY A 124 -13.56 -20.63 -2.60
C GLY A 124 -14.28 -20.72 -3.94
N GLN A 125 -13.83 -20.03 -5.01
CA GLN A 125 -14.53 -20.09 -6.29
C GLN A 125 -13.61 -20.58 -7.40
N ALA A 126 -14.07 -21.63 -8.07
CA ALA A 126 -13.42 -22.33 -9.18
C ALA A 126 -12.78 -21.40 -10.23
N LEU A 127 -13.20 -20.14 -10.34
CA LEU A 127 -12.60 -19.14 -11.22
C LEU A 127 -11.12 -18.84 -10.91
N HIS A 128 -10.73 -18.64 -9.65
CA HIS A 128 -9.33 -18.32 -9.33
C HIS A 128 -8.41 -19.52 -9.59
N GLN A 129 -8.86 -20.71 -9.19
CA GLN A 129 -8.15 -21.96 -9.48
C GLN A 129 -8.10 -22.25 -10.98
N ARG A 130 -9.20 -22.04 -11.73
CA ARG A 130 -9.22 -22.17 -13.20
C ARG A 130 -8.33 -21.15 -13.88
N LEU A 131 -8.28 -19.91 -13.38
CA LEU A 131 -7.40 -18.88 -13.93
C LEU A 131 -5.93 -19.21 -13.65
N MET A 132 -5.58 -19.64 -12.43
CA MET A 132 -4.22 -20.06 -12.09
C MET A 132 -3.81 -21.34 -12.83
N GLN A 133 -4.73 -22.31 -12.99
CA GLN A 133 -4.49 -23.51 -13.80
C GLN A 133 -4.42 -23.20 -15.30
N ALA A 134 -5.22 -22.26 -15.81
CA ALA A 134 -5.13 -21.80 -17.19
C ALA A 134 -3.82 -21.03 -17.43
N MET A 135 -3.41 -20.17 -16.51
CA MET A 135 -2.12 -19.48 -16.55
C MET A 135 -0.95 -20.46 -16.43
N GLY A 136 -1.07 -21.50 -15.59
CA GLY A 136 -0.09 -22.59 -15.49
C GLY A 136 0.01 -23.39 -16.78
N LYS A 137 -1.12 -23.81 -17.36
CA LYS A 137 -1.17 -24.53 -18.64
C LYS A 137 -0.64 -23.70 -19.82
N VAL A 138 -0.92 -22.40 -19.82
CA VAL A 138 -0.36 -21.48 -20.82
C VAL A 138 1.14 -21.30 -20.60
N ALA A 139 1.60 -21.15 -19.36
CA ALA A 139 3.02 -21.04 -19.03
C ALA A 139 3.82 -22.31 -19.34
N ASP A 140 3.22 -23.49 -19.18
CA ASP A 140 3.80 -24.80 -19.57
C ASP A 140 3.76 -25.02 -21.10
N GLY A 141 2.95 -24.25 -21.82
CA GLY A 141 2.87 -24.30 -23.28
C GLY A 141 4.15 -23.79 -23.92
N ARG A 142 4.92 -24.66 -24.57
CA ARG A 142 6.15 -24.33 -25.32
C ARG A 142 5.91 -23.61 -26.67
N HIS A 143 4.74 -23.00 -26.86
CA HIS A 143 4.40 -22.34 -28.12
C HIS A 143 5.04 -20.96 -28.25
N TRP A 144 5.31 -20.53 -29.48
CA TRP A 144 5.96 -19.26 -29.77
C TRP A 144 5.14 -18.02 -29.35
N TRP A 145 3.82 -18.16 -29.19
CA TRP A 145 2.89 -17.10 -28.80
C TRP A 145 2.62 -17.04 -27.29
N THR A 146 3.06 -18.05 -26.53
CA THR A 146 2.91 -18.11 -25.07
C THR A 146 3.35 -16.83 -24.35
N PRO A 147 4.50 -16.22 -24.68
CA PRO A 147 4.94 -15.00 -24.00
C PRO A 147 3.98 -13.84 -24.28
N ALA A 148 3.47 -13.70 -25.50
CA ALA A 148 2.51 -12.67 -25.86
C ALA A 148 1.16 -12.85 -25.13
N ALA A 149 0.67 -14.08 -25.00
CA ALA A 149 -0.54 -14.38 -24.23
C ALA A 149 -0.37 -14.08 -22.73
N LEU A 150 0.75 -14.47 -22.13
CA LEU A 150 1.09 -14.10 -20.76
C LEU A 150 1.16 -12.58 -20.60
N GLY A 151 1.70 -11.88 -21.60
CA GLY A 151 1.78 -10.42 -21.65
C GLY A 151 0.42 -9.75 -21.68
N LEU A 152 -0.52 -10.27 -22.48
CA LEU A 152 -1.89 -9.78 -22.57
C LEU A 152 -2.59 -9.87 -21.21
N VAL A 153 -2.53 -11.03 -20.56
CA VAL A 153 -3.16 -11.22 -19.24
C VAL A 153 -2.47 -10.36 -18.17
N TRP A 154 -1.15 -10.30 -18.20
CA TRP A 154 -0.37 -9.52 -17.25
C TRP A 154 -0.55 -8.01 -17.41
N GLY A 155 -0.80 -7.54 -18.63
CA GLY A 155 -1.15 -6.14 -18.92
C GLY A 155 -2.50 -5.71 -18.32
N LEU A 156 -3.33 -6.63 -17.83
CA LEU A 156 -4.56 -6.29 -17.13
C LEU A 156 -4.35 -6.09 -15.63
N VAL A 157 -3.15 -6.36 -15.10
CA VAL A 157 -2.85 -6.16 -13.67
C VAL A 157 -2.77 -4.66 -13.37
N PRO A 158 -3.67 -4.11 -12.53
CA PRO A 158 -3.71 -2.69 -12.26
C PRO A 158 -2.53 -2.23 -11.40
N CYS A 159 -1.96 -1.07 -11.73
CA CYS A 159 -0.98 -0.35 -10.91
C CYS A 159 -1.20 1.17 -10.98
N GLY A 160 -0.58 1.95 -10.09
CA GLY A 160 -0.84 3.40 -9.98
C GLY A 160 -0.54 4.20 -11.22
N PHE A 161 0.59 3.92 -11.85
CA PHE A 161 0.95 4.57 -13.10
C PHE A 161 0.03 4.15 -14.24
N LEU A 162 -0.41 2.88 -14.25
CA LEU A 162 -1.37 2.39 -15.23
C LEU A 162 -2.72 3.09 -15.06
N TYR A 163 -3.21 3.27 -13.83
CA TYR A 163 -4.44 4.02 -13.59
C TYR A 163 -4.33 5.49 -13.98
N ALA A 164 -3.20 6.15 -13.69
CA ALA A 164 -2.98 7.53 -14.12
C ALA A 164 -3.04 7.66 -15.65
N ALA A 165 -2.42 6.71 -16.37
CA ALA A 165 -2.47 6.66 -17.83
C ALA A 165 -3.88 6.32 -18.35
N GLN A 166 -4.60 5.39 -17.72
CA GLN A 166 -5.99 5.04 -18.07
C GLN A 166 -6.95 6.21 -17.84
N LEU A 167 -6.76 6.98 -16.77
CA LEU A 167 -7.56 8.16 -16.49
C LEU A 167 -7.31 9.23 -17.54
N LYS A 168 -6.04 9.48 -17.91
CA LYS A 168 -5.72 10.37 -19.03
C LYS A 168 -6.31 9.85 -20.35
N ALA A 169 -6.30 8.54 -20.58
CA ALA A 169 -6.93 7.93 -21.75
C ALA A 169 -8.44 8.18 -21.76
N ALA A 170 -9.12 8.12 -20.61
CA ALA A 170 -10.53 8.45 -20.43
C ALA A 170 -10.84 9.91 -20.78
N GLU A 171 -9.96 10.83 -20.35
CA GLU A 171 -10.06 12.28 -20.64
C GLU A 171 -9.99 12.58 -22.15
N THR A 172 -9.45 11.67 -22.98
CA THR A 172 -9.38 11.90 -24.44
C THR A 172 -10.75 11.83 -25.12
N THR A 173 -11.75 11.19 -24.48
CA THR A 173 -13.12 11.01 -24.99
C THR A 173 -13.24 10.34 -26.38
N GLN A 174 -12.14 9.80 -26.91
CA GLN A 174 -12.07 9.13 -28.21
C GLN A 174 -11.28 7.82 -28.08
N ALA A 175 -11.81 6.74 -28.65
CA ALA A 175 -11.18 5.41 -28.55
C ALA A 175 -9.76 5.37 -29.15
N THR A 176 -9.55 5.98 -30.31
CA THR A 176 -8.23 6.02 -30.97
C THR A 176 -7.21 6.81 -30.14
N ALA A 177 -7.59 7.98 -29.64
CA ALA A 177 -6.73 8.81 -28.80
C ALA A 177 -6.41 8.14 -27.45
N GLY A 178 -7.37 7.46 -26.84
CA GLY A 178 -7.17 6.68 -25.62
C GLY A 178 -6.22 5.49 -25.83
N ALA A 179 -6.37 4.76 -26.94
CA ALA A 179 -5.48 3.67 -27.31
C ALA A 179 -4.04 4.16 -27.56
N LEU A 180 -3.87 5.26 -28.31
CA LEU A 180 -2.55 5.87 -28.57
C LEU A 180 -1.86 6.36 -27.29
N THR A 181 -2.63 6.94 -26.37
CA THR A 181 -2.14 7.41 -25.06
C THR A 181 -1.57 6.24 -24.25
N MET A 182 -2.29 5.12 -24.20
CA MET A 182 -1.86 3.91 -23.50
C MET A 182 -0.73 3.17 -24.22
N LEU A 183 -0.68 3.22 -25.55
CA LEU A 183 0.45 2.73 -26.33
C LEU A 183 1.72 3.52 -26.04
N ALA A 184 1.64 4.85 -25.98
CA ALA A 184 2.77 5.71 -25.64
C ALA A 184 3.29 5.42 -24.22
N PHE A 185 2.39 5.25 -23.26
CA PHE A 185 2.76 4.77 -21.92
C PHE A 185 3.46 3.40 -21.99
N GLY A 186 2.88 2.43 -22.70
CA GLY A 186 3.45 1.10 -22.88
C GLY A 186 4.87 1.11 -23.49
N LEU A 187 5.06 1.89 -24.56
CA LEU A 187 6.36 2.13 -25.20
C LEU A 187 7.38 2.72 -24.23
N GLY A 188 6.97 3.68 -23.39
CA GLY A 188 7.82 4.23 -22.34
C GLY A 188 8.31 3.17 -21.35
N THR A 189 7.50 2.16 -21.03
CA THR A 189 7.90 1.08 -20.11
C THR A 189 8.81 0.01 -20.73
N LEU A 190 8.84 -0.09 -22.06
CA LEU A 190 9.47 -1.19 -22.79
C LEU A 190 11.00 -1.28 -22.57
N PRO A 191 11.79 -0.20 -22.69
CA PRO A 191 13.25 -0.26 -22.51
C PRO A 191 13.64 -0.85 -21.16
N MET A 192 12.91 -0.45 -20.11
CA MET A 192 13.16 -0.90 -18.75
C MET A 192 12.75 -2.36 -18.54
N MET A 193 11.56 -2.77 -19.00
CA MET A 193 11.11 -4.15 -18.81
C MET A 193 11.93 -5.17 -19.58
N VAL A 194 12.35 -4.83 -20.80
CA VAL A 194 13.26 -5.67 -21.60
C VAL A 194 14.64 -5.71 -20.95
N GLY A 195 15.15 -4.55 -20.52
CA GLY A 195 16.44 -4.44 -19.80
C GLY A 195 16.49 -5.33 -18.56
N ILE A 196 15.43 -5.34 -17.74
CA ILE A 196 15.36 -6.18 -16.54
C ILE A 196 15.28 -7.66 -16.88
N GLY A 197 14.43 -8.04 -17.83
CA GLY A 197 14.31 -9.43 -18.26
C GLY A 197 15.66 -9.99 -18.70
N PHE A 198 16.39 -9.19 -19.48
CA PHE A 198 17.73 -9.52 -19.94
C PHE A 198 18.76 -9.55 -18.79
N SER A 199 18.87 -8.48 -17.99
CA SER A 199 19.84 -8.39 -16.90
C SER A 199 19.59 -9.41 -15.80
N ALA A 200 18.34 -9.70 -15.47
CA ALA A 200 18.00 -10.67 -14.44
C ALA A 200 18.54 -12.05 -14.78
N SER A 201 18.53 -12.46 -16.06
CA SER A 201 19.11 -13.74 -16.49
C SER A 201 20.60 -13.88 -16.12
N TRP A 202 21.33 -12.75 -16.00
CA TRP A 202 22.77 -12.72 -15.70
C TRP A 202 23.10 -12.52 -14.21
N LEU A 203 22.13 -12.09 -13.41
CA LEU A 203 22.34 -11.90 -11.97
C LEU A 203 22.26 -13.24 -11.22
N SER A 204 23.14 -13.45 -10.25
CA SER A 204 23.01 -14.55 -9.28
C SER A 204 21.75 -14.39 -8.43
N GLN A 205 21.23 -15.50 -7.89
CA GLN A 205 20.02 -15.51 -7.06
C GLN A 205 20.06 -14.47 -5.92
N ASP A 206 21.22 -14.29 -5.30
CA ASP A 206 21.42 -13.29 -4.24
C ASP A 206 21.29 -11.85 -4.76
N ARG A 207 21.91 -11.53 -5.90
CA ARG A 207 21.81 -10.19 -6.51
C ARG A 207 20.41 -9.89 -7.03
N ARG A 208 19.69 -10.91 -7.55
CA ARG A 208 18.26 -10.78 -7.91
C ARG A 208 17.41 -10.42 -6.69
N SER A 209 17.63 -11.11 -5.56
CA SER A 209 16.90 -10.83 -4.32
C SER A 209 17.15 -9.41 -3.81
N GLN A 210 18.38 -8.90 -3.92
CA GLN A 210 18.74 -7.54 -3.54
C GLN A 210 18.10 -6.50 -4.47
N LEU A 211 18.10 -6.75 -5.79
CA LEU A 211 17.50 -5.87 -6.78
C LEU A 211 15.99 -5.72 -6.57
N PHE A 212 15.27 -6.81 -6.30
CA PHE A 212 13.84 -6.76 -6.01
C PHE A 212 13.54 -6.06 -4.68
N ARG A 213 14.40 -6.23 -3.67
CA ARG A 213 14.28 -5.53 -2.39
C ARG A 213 14.50 -4.02 -2.53
N LEU A 214 15.42 -3.59 -3.40
CA LEU A 214 15.62 -2.19 -3.79
C LEU A 214 14.42 -1.64 -4.57
N GLY A 215 13.89 -2.39 -5.53
CA GLY A 215 12.65 -2.03 -6.24
C GLY A 215 11.44 -1.88 -5.29
N GLY A 216 11.37 -2.71 -4.24
CA GLY A 216 10.41 -2.57 -3.15
C GLY A 216 10.51 -1.24 -2.40
N TRP A 217 11.73 -0.79 -2.08
CA TRP A 217 11.96 0.52 -1.44
C TRP A 217 11.50 1.67 -2.34
N ILE A 218 11.85 1.64 -3.62
CA ILE A 218 11.45 2.69 -4.56
C ILE A 218 9.93 2.67 -4.77
N THR A 219 9.31 1.49 -4.86
CA THR A 219 7.85 1.35 -4.93
C THR A 219 7.16 1.95 -3.70
N LEU A 220 7.72 1.72 -2.50
CA LEU A 220 7.22 2.30 -1.25
C LEU A 220 7.32 3.82 -1.26
N ILE A 221 8.45 4.37 -1.70
CA ILE A 221 8.67 5.82 -1.83
C ILE A 221 7.69 6.43 -2.84
N ILE A 222 7.49 5.80 -4.00
CA ILE A 222 6.53 6.24 -5.00
C ILE A 222 5.10 6.19 -4.46
N GLY A 223 4.72 5.14 -3.74
CA GLY A 223 3.43 5.04 -3.07
C GLY A 223 3.23 6.17 -2.07
N LEU A 224 4.26 6.47 -1.27
CA LEU A 224 4.27 7.58 -0.32
C LEU A 224 4.10 8.94 -1.03
N ILE A 225 4.88 9.18 -2.10
CA ILE A 225 4.79 10.40 -2.92
C ILE A 225 3.40 10.54 -3.56
N THR A 226 2.81 9.44 -4.03
CA THR A 226 1.47 9.45 -4.65
C THR A 226 0.40 9.86 -3.64
N LEU A 227 0.52 9.36 -2.40
CA LEU A 227 -0.35 9.76 -1.29
C LEU A 227 -0.14 11.22 -0.89
N THR A 228 1.11 11.70 -0.83
CA THR A 228 1.39 13.10 -0.44
C THR A 228 1.05 14.12 -1.54
N ARG A 229 1.10 13.74 -2.82
CA ARG A 229 0.84 14.63 -3.97
C ARG A 229 -0.64 14.77 -4.34
N THR A 230 -1.52 13.88 -3.91
CA THR A 230 -2.99 14.02 -4.12
C THR A 230 -3.59 15.14 -3.22
N GLY A 231 -2.74 16.08 -2.80
CA GLY A 231 -2.79 16.86 -1.57
C GLY A 231 -3.68 18.09 -1.58
N ASP A 232 -4.00 18.66 -2.74
CA ASP A 232 -4.73 19.94 -2.82
C ASP A 232 -6.19 19.87 -2.31
N ALA A 233 -6.69 18.66 -2.05
CA ALA A 233 -8.02 18.44 -1.45
C ALA A 233 -8.05 17.40 -0.33
N MET A 234 -6.88 17.04 0.20
CA MET A 234 -6.68 15.89 1.09
C MET A 234 -6.56 16.25 2.57
N THR A 235 -7.16 17.35 3.02
CA THR A 235 -6.88 17.88 4.36
C THR A 235 -7.27 16.96 5.51
N ASP A 236 -8.13 15.96 5.32
CA ASP A 236 -8.69 15.18 6.44
C ASP A 236 -8.44 13.66 6.41
N TYR A 237 -8.39 13.00 5.25
CA TYR A 237 -8.50 11.54 5.19
C TYR A 237 -7.23 10.76 5.58
N GLY A 238 -6.04 11.31 5.36
CA GLY A 238 -4.76 10.65 5.69
C GLY A 238 -4.58 10.44 7.20
N GLY A 239 -4.97 11.45 8.00
CA GLY A 239 -4.98 11.36 9.46
C GLY A 239 -5.99 10.34 9.98
N TYR A 240 -7.22 10.34 9.43
CA TYR A 240 -8.23 9.34 9.80
C TYR A 240 -7.85 7.92 9.42
N ALA A 241 -7.22 7.71 8.26
CA ALA A 241 -6.72 6.40 7.84
C ALA A 241 -5.61 5.89 8.76
N SER A 242 -4.64 6.75 9.13
CA SER A 242 -3.60 6.43 10.11
C SER A 242 -4.20 6.00 11.45
N LEU A 243 -5.16 6.77 11.96
CA LEU A 243 -5.85 6.49 13.22
C LEU A 243 -6.65 5.18 13.16
N ALA A 244 -7.39 4.93 12.07
CA ALA A 244 -8.15 3.70 11.88
C ALA A 244 -7.25 2.46 11.84
N LEU A 245 -6.10 2.53 11.16
CA LEU A 245 -5.11 1.44 11.16
C LEU A 245 -4.53 1.19 12.56
N LEU A 246 -4.27 2.25 13.33
CA LEU A 246 -3.81 2.14 14.72
C LEU A 246 -4.87 1.47 15.61
N MET A 247 -6.14 1.89 15.50
CA MET A 247 -7.26 1.28 16.20
C MET A 247 -7.41 -0.21 15.85
N LEU A 248 -7.32 -0.56 14.57
CA LEU A 248 -7.41 -1.95 14.11
C LEU A 248 -6.23 -2.80 14.63
N ALA A 249 -5.01 -2.24 14.67
CA ALA A 249 -3.84 -2.91 15.24
C ALA A 249 -3.98 -3.17 16.76
N LEU A 250 -4.69 -2.30 17.47
CA LEU A 250 -4.96 -2.43 18.90
C LEU A 250 -6.05 -3.47 19.20
N VAL A 251 -7.11 -3.50 18.41
CA VAL A 251 -8.24 -4.43 18.55
C VAL A 251 -7.93 -5.83 18.02
N ALA A 252 -6.94 -5.96 17.12
CA ALA A 252 -6.57 -7.23 16.50
C ALA A 252 -6.43 -8.38 17.52
N ARG A 253 -5.71 -8.16 18.63
CA ARG A 253 -5.43 -9.20 19.63
C ARG A 253 -6.64 -9.62 20.47
N PRO A 254 -7.35 -8.71 21.16
CA PRO A 254 -8.52 -9.10 21.93
C PRO A 254 -9.58 -9.78 21.05
N LEU A 255 -9.74 -9.33 19.80
CA LEU A 255 -10.73 -9.87 18.86
C LEU A 255 -10.27 -11.13 18.11
N SER A 256 -9.06 -11.62 18.39
CA SER A 256 -8.42 -12.68 17.59
C SER A 256 -9.18 -14.00 17.48
N ARG A 257 -10.01 -14.36 18.46
CA ARG A 257 -10.81 -15.60 18.42
C ARG A 257 -12.13 -15.43 17.65
N VAL A 258 -12.63 -14.20 17.50
CA VAL A 258 -13.84 -13.90 16.71
C VAL A 258 -13.46 -13.56 15.27
N TRP A 259 -12.41 -12.74 15.11
CA TRP A 259 -11.91 -12.31 13.81
C TRP A 259 -10.38 -12.50 13.76
N PRO A 260 -9.89 -13.63 13.23
CA PRO A 260 -8.46 -13.93 13.18
C PRO A 260 -7.69 -13.14 12.12
N GLY A 261 -8.39 -12.45 11.20
CA GLY A 261 -7.82 -11.69 10.09
C GLY A 261 -6.86 -10.59 10.56
N PRO A 262 -7.33 -9.58 11.33
CA PRO A 262 -6.51 -8.47 11.81
C PRO A 262 -5.28 -8.92 12.62
N MET A 263 -5.35 -10.05 13.32
CA MET A 263 -4.20 -10.58 14.06
C MET A 263 -3.02 -10.94 13.19
N ARG A 264 -3.30 -11.50 12.01
CA ARG A 264 -2.25 -11.85 11.06
C ARG A 264 -1.51 -10.56 10.68
N TYR A 265 -2.24 -9.50 10.30
CA TYR A 265 -1.67 -8.26 9.77
C TYR A 265 -1.29 -7.23 10.84
N ARG A 266 -1.43 -7.53 12.14
CA ARG A 266 -1.26 -6.59 13.24
C ARG A 266 0.03 -5.76 13.17
N ARG A 267 1.15 -6.38 12.78
CA ARG A 267 2.44 -5.68 12.63
C ARG A 267 2.40 -4.62 11.54
N GLY A 268 1.96 -4.97 10.34
CA GLY A 268 1.89 -3.98 9.27
C GLY A 268 0.70 -3.05 9.32
N LEU A 269 -0.36 -3.36 10.07
CA LEU A 269 -1.36 -2.35 10.45
C LEU A 269 -0.72 -1.24 11.29
N GLY A 270 0.13 -1.61 12.26
CA GLY A 270 0.89 -0.64 13.07
C GLY A 270 1.93 0.15 12.27
N VAL A 271 2.72 -0.51 11.42
CA VAL A 271 3.70 0.18 10.54
C VAL A 271 2.98 1.06 9.52
N GLY A 272 1.86 0.59 8.95
CA GLY A 272 1.03 1.36 8.03
C GLY A 272 0.43 2.61 8.69
N ALA A 273 -0.04 2.50 9.94
CA ALA A 273 -0.49 3.65 10.72
C ALA A 273 0.61 4.71 10.86
N PHE A 274 1.84 4.29 11.20
CA PHE A 274 2.99 5.19 11.30
C PHE A 274 3.34 5.84 9.95
N VAL A 275 3.44 5.06 8.87
CA VAL A 275 3.79 5.57 7.54
C VAL A 275 2.75 6.58 7.03
N LEU A 276 1.45 6.28 7.18
CA LEU A 276 0.39 7.22 6.80
C LEU A 276 0.38 8.47 7.67
N GLY A 277 0.64 8.33 8.97
CA GLY A 277 0.74 9.46 9.89
C GLY A 277 1.92 10.37 9.54
N LEU A 278 3.08 9.79 9.20
CA LEU A 278 4.25 10.53 8.74
C LEU A 278 3.96 11.23 7.40
N ALA A 279 3.28 10.55 6.47
CA ALA A 279 2.86 11.13 5.20
C ALA A 279 1.96 12.36 5.41
N HIS A 280 0.98 12.24 6.30
CA HIS A 280 0.07 13.33 6.69
C HIS A 280 0.83 14.52 7.28
N ALA A 281 1.77 14.30 8.21
CA ALA A 281 2.56 15.37 8.80
C ALA A 281 3.45 16.09 7.77
N VAL A 282 4.15 15.33 6.91
CA VAL A 282 4.98 15.90 5.83
C VAL A 282 4.12 16.72 4.87
N GLN A 283 2.92 16.23 4.54
CA GLN A 283 1.99 16.95 3.68
C GLN A 283 1.53 18.28 4.30
N MET A 284 1.18 18.29 5.59
CA MET A 284 0.74 19.51 6.28
C MET A 284 1.85 20.56 6.33
N VAL A 285 3.09 20.15 6.64
CA VAL A 285 4.24 21.06 6.64
C VAL A 285 4.48 21.65 5.25
N HIS A 286 4.34 20.85 4.18
CA HIS A 286 4.67 21.31 2.83
C HIS A 286 3.54 22.11 2.17
N HIS A 287 2.29 21.64 2.23
CA HIS A 287 1.16 22.28 1.52
C HIS A 287 0.45 23.32 2.38
N SER A 288 0.13 22.98 3.64
CA SER A 288 -0.65 23.88 4.49
C SER A 288 0.19 24.98 5.12
N TRP A 289 1.44 24.67 5.48
CA TRP A 289 2.35 25.64 6.10
C TRP A 289 3.38 26.21 5.12
N GLN A 290 3.41 25.76 3.86
CA GLN A 290 4.38 26.19 2.83
C GLN A 290 5.84 26.12 3.29
N GLY A 291 6.17 25.14 4.15
CA GLY A 291 7.49 25.00 4.79
C GLY A 291 7.77 26.00 5.93
N ASN A 292 6.84 26.90 6.24
CA ASN A 292 6.97 27.88 7.30
C ASN A 292 6.45 27.34 8.65
N LEU A 293 7.36 26.79 9.46
CA LEU A 293 7.03 26.29 10.80
C LEU A 293 6.60 27.40 11.77
N ASN A 294 6.89 28.67 11.47
CA ASN A 294 6.42 29.78 12.31
C ASN A 294 4.89 29.93 12.24
N ALA A 295 4.24 29.39 11.20
CA ALA A 295 2.79 29.38 11.07
C ALA A 295 2.08 28.77 12.30
N ILE A 296 2.71 27.81 12.99
CA ILE A 296 2.15 27.18 14.21
C ILE A 296 1.88 28.21 15.30
N TRP A 297 2.79 29.19 15.47
CA TRP A 297 2.66 30.22 16.50
C TRP A 297 1.52 31.20 16.24
N PHE A 298 1.12 31.36 14.97
CA PHE A 298 -0.01 32.19 14.57
C PHE A 298 -1.36 31.45 14.59
N MET A 299 -1.36 30.14 14.86
CA MET A 299 -2.60 29.37 15.04
C MET A 299 -3.23 29.62 16.40
N LEU A 300 -4.53 29.36 16.51
CA LEU A 300 -5.21 29.41 17.80
C LEU A 300 -4.62 28.39 18.79
N PRO A 301 -4.61 28.69 20.11
CA PRO A 301 -4.06 27.78 21.11
C PRO A 301 -4.61 26.36 21.02
N ALA A 302 -5.90 26.19 20.72
CA ALA A 302 -6.51 24.88 20.55
C ALA A 302 -5.87 24.05 19.42
N HIS A 303 -5.57 24.69 18.29
CA HIS A 303 -4.95 24.04 17.15
C HIS A 303 -3.45 23.78 17.40
N GLN A 304 -2.78 24.64 18.17
CA GLN A 304 -1.39 24.40 18.61
C GLN A 304 -1.28 23.15 19.47
N TRP A 305 -2.17 22.99 20.45
CA TRP A 305 -2.26 21.76 21.26
C TRP A 305 -2.62 20.54 20.40
N GLY A 306 -3.48 20.71 19.40
CA GLY A 306 -3.78 19.69 18.40
C GLY A 306 -2.52 19.24 17.65
N VAL A 307 -1.76 20.17 17.08
CA VAL A 307 -0.50 19.90 16.37
C VAL A 307 0.51 19.20 17.28
N LEU A 308 0.68 19.68 18.52
CA LEU A 308 1.59 19.08 19.49
C LEU A 308 1.20 17.62 19.78
N ALA A 309 -0.08 17.35 20.01
CA ALA A 309 -0.58 15.98 20.22
C ALA A 309 -0.30 15.07 19.01
N GLY A 310 -0.42 15.59 17.78
CA GLY A 310 -0.08 14.89 16.55
C GLY A 310 1.41 14.54 16.47
N VAL A 311 2.30 15.51 16.77
CA VAL A 311 3.76 15.29 16.80
C VAL A 311 4.12 14.25 17.86
N MET A 312 3.58 14.36 19.08
CA MET A 312 3.81 13.39 20.15
C MET A 312 3.34 11.98 19.76
N THR A 313 2.20 11.87 19.06
CA THR A 313 1.71 10.59 18.54
C THR A 313 2.71 9.94 17.60
N LEU A 314 3.25 10.69 16.63
CA LEU A 314 4.26 10.18 15.69
C LEU A 314 5.55 9.78 16.39
N THR A 315 6.00 10.60 17.35
CA THR A 315 7.20 10.30 18.15
C THR A 315 7.03 9.01 18.95
N LEU A 316 5.86 8.77 19.54
CA LEU A 316 5.57 7.52 20.26
C LEU A 316 5.52 6.31 19.32
N LEU A 317 4.99 6.47 18.10
CA LEU A 317 4.88 5.39 17.11
C LEU A 317 6.22 5.06 16.42
N PHE A 318 7.14 6.01 16.33
CA PHE A 318 8.45 5.85 15.69
C PHE A 318 9.26 4.63 16.20
N PRO A 319 9.49 4.46 17.53
CA PRO A 319 10.21 3.29 18.04
C PRO A 319 9.45 1.98 17.79
N LEU A 320 8.11 1.98 17.77
CA LEU A 320 7.31 0.79 17.45
C LEU A 320 7.48 0.38 15.97
N ALA A 321 7.57 1.35 15.07
CA ALA A 321 7.81 1.10 13.66
C ALA A 321 9.23 0.58 13.41
N LEU A 322 10.24 1.16 14.08
CA LEU A 322 11.65 0.79 13.92
C LEU A 322 11.95 -0.62 14.48
N THR A 323 11.36 -0.95 15.64
CA THR A 323 11.52 -2.26 16.31
C THR A 323 10.64 -3.38 15.74
N SER A 324 10.02 -3.17 14.57
CA SER A 324 9.13 -4.13 13.92
C SER A 324 9.86 -5.28 13.21
N ARG A 325 11.21 -5.24 13.09
CA ARG A 325 12.04 -6.36 12.60
C ARG A 325 12.13 -7.49 13.63
N ASN A 326 12.07 -8.74 13.17
CA ASN A 326 12.20 -9.92 14.02
C ASN A 326 13.51 -9.95 14.82
N ASP A 327 14.60 -9.44 14.25
CA ASP A 327 15.93 -9.43 14.90
C ASP A 327 15.99 -8.43 16.05
N LEU A 328 15.46 -7.21 15.84
CA LEU A 328 15.32 -6.21 16.89
C LEU A 328 14.33 -6.65 17.97
N GLN A 329 13.23 -7.31 17.59
CA GLN A 329 12.28 -7.85 18.56
C GLN A 329 12.95 -8.91 19.46
N ARG A 330 13.79 -9.78 18.90
CA ARG A 330 14.53 -10.79 19.68
C ARG A 330 15.56 -10.13 20.59
N TRP A 331 16.24 -9.09 20.11
CA TRP A 331 17.22 -8.34 20.89
C TRP A 331 16.59 -7.58 22.08
N LEU A 332 15.43 -6.96 21.90
CA LEU A 332 14.75 -6.20 22.96
C LEU A 332 14.07 -7.08 24.03
N GLY A 333 13.82 -8.37 23.76
CA GLY A 333 13.23 -9.28 24.74
C GLY A 333 11.95 -8.75 25.42
N SER A 334 12.01 -8.57 26.75
CA SER A 334 10.89 -8.07 27.57
C SER A 334 10.57 -6.59 27.34
N ALA A 335 11.57 -5.76 27.00
CA ALA A 335 11.41 -4.33 26.73
C ALA A 335 10.52 -4.07 25.51
N TRP A 336 10.47 -5.01 24.56
CA TRP A 336 9.57 -4.94 23.40
C TRP A 336 8.09 -4.89 23.81
N ARG A 337 7.72 -5.57 24.90
CA ARG A 337 6.34 -5.55 25.42
C ARG A 337 6.01 -4.18 26.02
N THR A 338 6.96 -3.56 26.71
CA THR A 338 6.84 -2.20 27.26
C THR A 338 6.74 -1.16 26.16
N LEU A 339 7.56 -1.26 25.10
CA LEU A 339 7.43 -0.41 23.92
C LEU A 339 6.05 -0.51 23.27
N HIS A 340 5.50 -1.72 23.15
CA HIS A 340 4.16 -1.87 22.61
C HIS A 340 3.05 -1.23 23.46
N LEU A 341 3.28 -0.98 24.76
CA LEU A 341 2.30 -0.27 25.60
C LEU A 341 2.16 1.20 25.20
N LEU A 342 3.19 1.82 24.61
CA LEU A 342 3.14 3.20 24.10
C LEU A 342 2.10 3.41 22.99
N SER A 343 1.59 2.33 22.39
CA SER A 343 0.48 2.42 21.41
C SER A 343 -0.83 2.95 22.00
N LEU A 344 -1.06 2.82 23.32
CA LEU A 344 -2.24 3.38 24.00
C LEU A 344 -2.17 4.90 24.16
N PRO A 345 -1.11 5.48 24.77
CA PRO A 345 -0.98 6.93 24.83
C PRO A 345 -0.91 7.54 23.42
N ALA A 346 -0.31 6.84 22.45
CA ALA A 346 -0.37 7.27 21.04
C ALA A 346 -1.80 7.33 20.47
N LEU A 347 -2.67 6.35 20.78
CA LEU A 347 -4.08 6.42 20.38
C LEU A 347 -4.79 7.61 21.04
N GLY A 348 -4.56 7.83 22.34
CA GLY A 348 -5.14 8.95 23.06
C GLY A 348 -4.74 10.30 22.46
N LEU A 349 -3.44 10.49 22.21
CA LEU A 349 -2.90 11.70 21.59
C LEU A 349 -3.35 11.88 20.13
N GLY A 350 -3.51 10.78 19.38
CA GLY A 350 -4.03 10.82 18.01
C GLY A 350 -5.51 11.21 17.95
N LEU A 351 -6.31 10.73 18.92
CA LEU A 351 -7.71 11.13 19.08
C LEU A 351 -7.84 12.60 19.49
N THR A 352 -7.03 13.07 20.45
CA THR A 352 -7.04 14.48 20.85
C THR A 352 -6.60 15.41 19.71
N HIS A 353 -5.59 15.02 18.93
CA HIS A 353 -5.20 15.72 17.71
C HIS A 353 -6.40 15.88 16.76
N GLY A 354 -7.09 14.77 16.41
CA GLY A 354 -8.23 14.81 15.50
C GLY A 354 -9.42 15.63 16.02
N LEU A 355 -9.69 15.58 17.32
CA LEU A 355 -10.78 16.35 17.95
C LEU A 355 -10.48 17.85 18.00
N LEU A 356 -9.24 18.23 18.33
CA LEU A 356 -8.83 19.64 18.43
C LEU A 356 -8.77 20.31 17.06
N MET A 357 -8.38 19.57 16.01
CA MET A 357 -8.39 20.09 14.63
C MET A 357 -9.81 20.25 14.06
N GLY A 358 -10.80 19.54 14.63
CA GLY A 358 -12.22 19.67 14.27
C GLY A 358 -13.01 20.67 15.12
N ALA A 359 -12.39 21.28 16.13
CA ALA A 359 -13.04 22.21 17.06
C ALA A 359 -13.06 23.64 16.52
N SER A 360 -14.10 24.40 16.88
CA SER A 360 -14.26 25.78 16.43
C SER A 360 -13.20 26.72 17.02
N PRO A 361 -12.80 27.79 16.31
CA PRO A 361 -11.85 28.77 16.82
C PRO A 361 -12.26 29.46 18.13
N SER A 362 -13.56 29.67 18.37
CA SER A 362 -14.06 30.44 19.51
C SER A 362 -14.49 29.60 20.72
N ARG A 363 -14.71 28.31 20.53
CA ARG A 363 -15.08 27.34 21.57
C ARG A 363 -14.37 26.05 21.26
N TRP A 364 -13.75 25.43 22.26
CA TRP A 364 -13.12 24.10 22.22
C TRP A 364 -14.12 22.95 21.90
N LEU A 365 -15.24 23.26 21.27
CA LEU A 365 -16.37 22.41 20.96
C LEU A 365 -16.72 22.53 19.45
N PRO A 366 -17.25 21.45 18.85
CA PRO A 366 -17.77 21.50 17.48
C PRO A 366 -18.90 22.53 17.34
N THR A 367 -18.99 23.21 16.20
CA THR A 367 -20.06 24.20 15.94
C THR A 367 -21.08 23.74 14.91
N SER A 368 -20.71 22.83 14.01
CA SER A 368 -21.64 22.27 13.02
C SER A 368 -22.13 20.87 13.42
N PRO A 369 -23.38 20.49 13.06
CA PRO A 369 -23.91 19.14 13.30
C PRO A 369 -23.00 18.03 12.73
N GLY A 370 -22.37 18.28 11.58
CA GLY A 370 -21.43 17.35 10.96
C GLY A 370 -20.13 17.17 11.76
N GLN A 371 -19.59 18.21 12.38
CA GLN A 371 -18.42 18.09 13.25
C GLN A 371 -18.77 17.38 14.57
N TRP A 372 -19.96 17.63 15.13
CA TRP A 372 -20.46 16.89 16.30
C TRP A 372 -20.58 15.39 16.03
N TRP A 373 -21.13 15.02 14.87
CA TRP A 373 -21.20 13.63 14.45
C TRP A 373 -19.80 13.00 14.35
N ARG A 374 -18.86 13.65 13.66
CA ARG A 374 -17.48 13.16 13.50
C ARG A 374 -16.77 13.02 14.86
N ALA A 375 -16.86 14.03 15.72
CA ALA A 375 -16.27 13.99 17.07
C ALA A 375 -16.89 12.86 17.91
N GLY A 376 -18.21 12.70 17.87
CA GLY A 376 -18.92 11.62 18.55
C GLY A 376 -18.49 10.23 18.05
N CYS A 377 -18.38 10.05 16.72
CA CYS A 377 -17.88 8.81 16.14
C CYS A 377 -16.44 8.50 16.55
N LEU A 378 -15.53 9.47 16.53
CA LEU A 378 -14.13 9.28 16.93
C LEU A 378 -14.00 8.90 18.40
N LEU A 379 -14.75 9.57 19.28
CA LEU A 379 -14.80 9.26 20.71
C LEU A 379 -15.39 7.87 20.96
N ALA A 380 -16.51 7.54 20.30
CA ALA A 380 -17.15 6.23 20.43
C ALA A 380 -16.24 5.10 19.94
N LEU A 381 -15.56 5.27 18.80
CA LEU A 381 -14.60 4.31 18.27
C LEU A 381 -13.38 4.17 19.19
N GLY A 382 -12.81 5.29 19.65
CA GLY A 382 -11.70 5.29 20.60
C GLY A 382 -12.03 4.58 21.91
N LEU A 383 -13.19 4.88 22.49
CA LEU A 383 -13.69 4.21 23.69
C LEU A 383 -13.95 2.72 23.43
N GLY A 384 -14.54 2.39 22.28
CA GLY A 384 -14.75 1.01 21.84
C GLY A 384 -13.44 0.21 21.79
N VAL A 385 -12.35 0.78 21.28
CA VAL A 385 -11.03 0.13 21.26
C VAL A 385 -10.53 -0.16 22.67
N VAL A 386 -10.68 0.80 23.61
CA VAL A 386 -10.27 0.62 25.01
C VAL A 386 -11.12 -0.45 25.71
N LEU A 387 -12.44 -0.43 25.49
CA LEU A 387 -13.38 -1.40 26.04
C LEU A 387 -13.07 -2.81 25.55
N VAL A 388 -12.97 -3.00 24.23
CA VAL A 388 -12.65 -4.30 23.60
C VAL A 388 -11.29 -4.82 24.06
N ARG A 389 -10.33 -3.95 24.41
CA ARG A 389 -9.04 -4.39 24.96
C ARG A 389 -9.13 -4.84 26.42
N SER A 390 -10.08 -4.30 27.19
CA SER A 390 -10.25 -4.60 28.61
C SER A 390 -10.87 -5.99 28.81
N ARG A 391 -10.24 -6.84 29.63
CA ARG A 391 -10.79 -8.18 29.96
C ARG A 391 -12.16 -8.07 30.66
N ARG A 392 -12.34 -7.03 31.48
CA ARG A 392 -13.58 -6.76 32.23
C ARG A 392 -14.80 -6.57 31.32
N PHE A 393 -14.62 -5.99 30.14
CA PHE A 393 -15.70 -5.83 29.16
C PHE A 393 -16.18 -7.17 28.60
N TRP A 394 -15.25 -8.08 28.30
CA TRP A 394 -15.59 -9.41 27.81
C TRP A 394 -16.22 -10.31 28.89
N THR A 395 -15.82 -10.13 30.15
CA THR A 395 -16.48 -10.81 31.27
C THR A 395 -17.89 -10.28 31.51
N TRP A 396 -18.09 -8.96 31.40
CA TRP A 396 -19.41 -8.34 31.52
C TRP A 396 -20.38 -8.82 30.43
N LEU A 397 -19.87 -9.04 29.21
CA LEU A 397 -20.63 -9.61 28.09
C LEU A 397 -20.77 -11.14 28.14
N ALA A 398 -20.22 -11.83 29.14
CA ALA A 398 -20.15 -13.30 29.22
C ALA A 398 -19.49 -13.97 27.98
N LEU A 399 -18.61 -13.26 27.27
CA LEU A 399 -17.93 -13.70 26.04
C LEU A 399 -16.44 -14.00 26.25
N GLU A 400 -16.01 -14.26 27.48
CA GLU A 400 -14.59 -14.45 27.82
C GLU A 400 -13.90 -15.58 27.03
N LYS A 401 -14.67 -16.59 26.61
CA LYS A 401 -14.20 -17.66 25.70
C LYS A 401 -13.63 -17.13 24.38
N TYR A 402 -14.05 -15.95 23.94
CA TYR A 402 -13.57 -15.30 22.71
C TYR A 402 -12.45 -14.27 22.92
N TYR A 403 -12.04 -14.00 24.17
CA TYR A 403 -10.97 -13.04 24.45
C TYR A 403 -9.58 -13.63 24.18
N GLY A 404 -8.82 -12.98 23.28
CA GLY A 404 -7.42 -13.32 23.00
C GLY A 404 -6.45 -12.81 24.08
N ALA A 405 -6.23 -13.57 25.15
CA ALA A 405 -5.36 -13.16 26.24
C ALA A 405 -3.87 -12.96 25.84
N PRO A 406 -3.14 -12.03 26.49
CA PRO A 406 -1.70 -11.91 26.30
C PRO A 406 -0.95 -13.18 26.72
N LYS A 407 0.01 -13.64 25.92
CA LYS A 407 0.89 -14.75 26.33
C LYS A 407 1.68 -14.32 27.58
N PRO A 408 1.77 -15.16 28.62
CA PRO A 408 2.65 -14.92 29.76
C PRO A 408 4.12 -14.85 29.30
N ILE A 409 4.92 -14.08 30.02
CA ILE A 409 6.35 -13.95 29.75
C ILE A 409 7.00 -15.29 30.16
N PRO A 410 7.71 -16.01 29.27
CA PRO A 410 8.52 -17.13 29.72
C PRO A 410 9.57 -16.59 30.70
N PRO A 411 9.78 -17.24 31.85
CA PRO A 411 10.72 -16.75 32.85
C PRO A 411 12.10 -16.55 32.21
N THR A 412 12.61 -15.32 32.29
CA THR A 412 14.01 -15.01 32.00
C THR A 412 14.85 -15.69 33.07
N HIS A 413 15.74 -16.61 32.65
CA HIS A 413 16.60 -17.47 33.47
C HIS A 413 15.88 -18.67 34.11
N ALA A 414 15.68 -19.73 33.32
CA ALA A 414 15.99 -21.05 33.83
C ALA A 414 17.47 -21.30 33.47
N ASP A 415 18.30 -21.37 34.50
CA ASP A 415 19.70 -21.79 34.47
C ASP A 415 19.89 -22.98 33.51
N PRO A 416 20.85 -22.95 32.55
CA PRO A 416 21.17 -24.13 31.77
C PRO A 416 21.81 -25.14 32.72
N THR A 417 21.00 -26.00 33.34
CA THR A 417 21.51 -27.21 34.01
C THR A 417 22.43 -27.92 33.01
N PRO A 418 23.73 -28.10 33.31
CA PRO A 418 24.61 -28.79 32.40
C PRO A 418 24.10 -30.22 32.24
N LYS A 419 23.78 -30.62 31.00
CA LYS A 419 23.55 -32.02 30.69
C LYS A 419 24.79 -32.80 31.13
N PRO A 420 24.68 -33.83 31.99
CA PRO A 420 25.81 -34.68 32.25
C PRO A 420 26.13 -35.43 30.95
N HIS A 421 27.33 -35.24 30.43
CA HIS A 421 27.91 -36.15 29.48
C HIS A 421 28.05 -37.52 30.16
N ARG A 422 27.22 -38.47 29.74
CA ARG A 422 27.51 -39.90 29.82
C ARG A 422 27.15 -40.52 28.48
#